data_AF-A0A941G8A7-F1
#
_entry.id   AF-A0A941G8A7-F1
#
_cell.length_a   1.000
_cell.length_b   1.000
_cell.length_c   1.000
_cell.angle_alpha   90.00
_cell.angle_beta   90.00
_cell.angle_gamma   90.00
#
_symmetry.space_group_name_H-M   'P 1'
#
loop_
_entity.id
_entity.type
_entity.pdbx_description
1 polymer ?
#
loop_
_entity_poly.entity_id
_entity_poly.type
_entity_poly.pdbx_seq_one_letter_code
_entity_poly.pdbx_strand_id
1 'polypeptide(L)'
;MNARPIPNTLSIAGVDPSGGAGSLADVKTMSALGAYGCAVIAALTAQNTQGVTGISPVPPAFVGLQIDTLFADVPIAAVKIGMLGQQPVTLVVAEKLAKWQPAHVVLDPVMVAKSGDLLLERDAVSALREALLPQATLLTPNLPEAGVLLEERPVESVKEMRRVAERLRNKMAYAGERWVMVKGGHLPGNDTIDLLHDGDRMIELPGHRIETANTHGTGCTLSAALAALLPQTGDVPEAARRAKAYLTEAIRQSGRLSAGSGHGPVHHFHAWW
;
A
#
# COMPACT_ATOMS: atom_id res chain seq x y z
N MET A 1 -3.22 33.50 6.53
CA MET A 1 -3.61 32.07 6.60
C MET A 1 -2.32 31.29 6.75
N ASN A 2 -2.05 30.71 7.93
CA ASN A 2 -0.87 29.86 8.09
C ASN A 2 -1.10 28.62 7.24
N ALA A 3 -0.37 28.48 6.13
CA ALA A 3 -0.40 27.29 5.32
C ALA A 3 -0.11 26.08 6.22
N ARG A 4 -0.95 25.04 6.17
CA ARG A 4 -0.63 23.79 6.85
C ARG A 4 0.72 23.29 6.31
N PRO A 5 1.67 22.90 7.19
CA PRO A 5 2.96 22.40 6.73
C PRO A 5 2.77 21.15 5.87
N ILE A 6 3.61 21.00 4.85
CA ILE A 6 3.63 19.82 3.97
C ILE A 6 4.00 18.60 4.86
N PRO A 7 3.18 17.53 4.90
CA PRO A 7 3.50 16.36 5.71
C PRO A 7 4.67 15.57 5.12
N ASN A 8 5.59 15.10 5.96
CA ASN A 8 6.58 14.11 5.55
C ASN A 8 5.96 12.71 5.67
N THR A 9 6.04 11.92 4.60
CA THR A 9 5.49 10.58 4.56
C THR A 9 6.53 9.58 4.09
N LEU A 10 6.61 8.43 4.75
CA LEU A 10 7.64 7.43 4.52
C LEU A 10 7.08 6.21 3.79
N SER A 11 7.73 5.78 2.71
CA SER A 11 7.59 4.44 2.15
C SER A 11 8.62 3.49 2.76
N ILE A 12 8.19 2.32 3.25
CA ILE A 12 9.06 1.18 3.56
C ILE A 12 8.68 0.05 2.60
N ALA A 13 9.47 -0.13 1.54
CA ALA A 13 9.16 -1.11 0.49
C ALA A 13 10.40 -1.49 -0.32
N GLY A 14 10.24 -2.48 -1.20
CA GLY A 14 11.20 -2.76 -2.26
C GLY A 14 11.21 -1.71 -3.36
N VAL A 15 12.30 -1.67 -4.14
CA VAL A 15 12.44 -0.82 -5.33
C VAL A 15 12.07 -1.62 -6.58
N ASP A 16 11.16 -1.09 -7.39
CA ASP A 16 10.94 -1.50 -8.78
C ASP A 16 11.69 -0.53 -9.71
N PRO A 17 12.77 -0.95 -10.40
CA PRO A 17 13.56 -0.07 -11.26
C PRO A 17 12.79 0.54 -12.42
N SER A 18 11.71 -0.08 -12.90
CA SER A 18 10.86 0.51 -13.94
C SER A 18 10.08 1.73 -13.45
N GLY A 19 10.04 1.94 -12.14
CA GLY A 19 9.41 3.09 -11.50
C GLY A 19 7.88 3.04 -11.52
N GLY A 20 7.29 1.87 -11.79
CA GLY A 20 5.84 1.68 -11.82
C GLY A 20 5.25 1.24 -10.48
N ALA A 21 6.03 0.57 -9.63
CA ALA A 21 5.63 0.10 -8.30
C ALA A 21 6.70 0.41 -7.23
N GLY A 22 6.56 -0.21 -6.05
CA GLY A 22 7.52 -0.09 -4.96
C GLY A 22 7.71 1.33 -4.45
N SER A 23 8.84 1.60 -3.80
CA SER A 23 9.13 2.92 -3.22
C SER A 23 9.13 4.05 -4.26
N LEU A 24 9.42 3.78 -5.53
CA LEU A 24 9.36 4.81 -6.57
C LEU A 24 7.93 5.24 -6.88
N ALA A 25 6.98 4.30 -6.99
CA ALA A 25 5.56 4.63 -7.14
C ALA A 25 5.02 5.36 -5.90
N ASP A 26 5.48 4.93 -4.72
CA ASP A 26 5.07 5.55 -3.46
C ASP A 26 5.50 7.01 -3.39
N VAL A 27 6.79 7.30 -3.63
CA VAL A 27 7.33 8.67 -3.61
C VAL A 27 6.71 9.55 -4.70
N LYS A 28 6.48 9.01 -5.91
CA LYS A 28 5.76 9.75 -6.97
C LYS A 28 4.34 10.11 -6.54
N THR A 29 3.63 9.18 -5.92
CA THR A 29 2.27 9.41 -5.41
C THR A 29 2.25 10.45 -4.29
N MET A 30 3.15 10.32 -3.31
CA MET A 30 3.30 11.28 -2.22
C MET A 30 3.56 12.69 -2.77
N SER A 31 4.48 12.80 -3.73
CA SER A 31 4.79 14.05 -4.41
C SER A 31 3.56 14.63 -5.11
N ALA A 32 2.87 13.83 -5.92
CA ALA A 32 1.66 14.23 -6.66
C ALA A 32 0.52 14.74 -5.75
N LEU A 33 0.47 14.27 -4.50
CA LEU A 33 -0.57 14.59 -3.53
C LEU A 33 -0.12 15.58 -2.44
N GLY A 34 1.00 16.28 -2.67
CA GLY A 34 1.45 17.36 -1.78
C GLY A 34 2.01 16.89 -0.44
N ALA A 35 2.66 15.73 -0.41
CA ALA A 35 3.44 15.23 0.71
C ALA A 35 4.92 15.11 0.33
N TYR A 36 5.82 15.40 1.28
CA TYR A 36 7.25 15.15 1.09
C TYR A 36 7.54 13.66 1.29
N GLY A 37 7.92 12.97 0.22
CA GLY A 37 8.15 11.53 0.22
C GLY A 37 9.56 11.14 0.67
N CYS A 38 9.66 10.38 1.76
CA CYS A 38 10.84 9.66 2.21
C CYS A 38 10.75 8.18 1.84
N ALA A 39 11.88 7.48 1.75
CA ALA A 39 11.89 6.04 1.49
C ALA A 39 12.97 5.30 2.30
N VAL A 40 12.60 4.14 2.86
CA VAL A 40 13.51 3.11 3.38
C VAL A 40 13.41 1.91 2.46
N ILE A 41 14.55 1.46 1.94
CA ILE A 41 14.59 0.37 0.97
C ILE A 41 14.71 -0.97 1.70
N ALA A 42 13.66 -1.79 1.57
CA ALA A 42 13.55 -3.11 2.19
C ALA A 42 14.12 -4.25 1.32
N ALA A 43 14.05 -4.09 -0.01
CA ALA A 43 14.57 -5.05 -0.97
C ALA A 43 14.91 -4.34 -2.29
N LEU A 44 15.90 -4.85 -3.02
CA LEU A 44 16.16 -4.46 -4.40
C LEU A 44 15.58 -5.52 -5.33
N THR A 45 14.95 -5.10 -6.42
CA THR A 45 14.47 -6.02 -7.45
C THR A 45 15.14 -5.73 -8.78
N ALA A 46 15.47 -6.79 -9.52
CA ALA A 46 15.66 -6.72 -10.96
C ALA A 46 14.29 -6.94 -11.58
N GLN A 47 13.53 -5.86 -11.73
CA GLN A 47 12.14 -5.87 -12.18
C GLN A 47 11.93 -4.89 -13.34
N ASN A 48 11.04 -5.27 -14.26
CA ASN A 48 10.53 -4.39 -15.30
C ASN A 48 9.03 -4.63 -15.54
N THR A 49 8.45 -4.03 -16.57
CA THR A 49 7.02 -4.18 -16.90
C THR A 49 6.60 -5.59 -17.33
N GLN A 50 7.55 -6.49 -17.58
CA GLN A 50 7.30 -7.87 -17.98
C GLN A 50 7.38 -8.86 -16.81
N GLY A 51 7.99 -8.47 -15.68
CA GLY A 51 8.06 -9.32 -14.49
C GLY A 51 9.29 -9.04 -13.62
N VAL A 52 9.53 -9.95 -12.67
CA VAL A 52 10.67 -9.92 -11.74
C VAL A 52 11.67 -11.01 -12.14
N THR A 53 12.92 -10.63 -12.41
CA THR A 53 14.01 -11.56 -12.76
C THR A 53 14.87 -11.92 -11.55
N GLY A 54 14.87 -11.09 -10.51
CA GLY A 54 15.63 -11.36 -9.30
C GLY A 54 15.31 -10.39 -8.17
N ILE A 55 15.59 -10.84 -6.95
CA ILE A 55 15.43 -10.05 -5.73
C ILE A 55 16.74 -10.14 -4.97
N SER A 56 17.29 -8.99 -4.60
CA SER A 56 18.44 -8.89 -3.69
C SER A 56 17.95 -8.33 -2.35
N PRO A 57 18.00 -9.12 -1.26
CA PRO A 57 17.55 -8.65 0.04
C PRO A 57 18.46 -7.57 0.58
N VAL A 58 17.89 -6.63 1.34
CA VAL A 58 18.68 -5.69 2.16
C VAL A 58 18.87 -6.31 3.55
N PRO A 59 20.08 -6.26 4.14
CA PRO A 59 20.30 -6.80 5.48
C PRO A 59 19.33 -6.19 6.51
N PRO A 60 18.64 -6.99 7.35
CA PRO A 60 17.64 -6.48 8.29
C PRO A 60 18.19 -5.40 9.23
N ALA A 61 19.42 -5.58 9.73
CA ALA A 61 20.09 -4.59 10.56
C ALA A 61 20.26 -3.23 9.85
N PHE A 62 20.51 -3.26 8.54
CA PHE A 62 20.64 -2.03 7.74
C PHE A 62 19.27 -1.38 7.46
N VAL A 63 18.20 -2.17 7.27
CA VAL A 63 16.83 -1.63 7.23
C VAL A 63 16.49 -0.93 8.54
N GLY A 64 16.80 -1.56 9.68
CA GLY A 64 16.62 -0.95 11.00
C GLY A 64 17.40 0.35 11.16
N LEU A 65 18.66 0.39 10.70
CA LEU A 65 19.49 1.58 10.73
C LEU A 65 18.93 2.72 9.86
N GLN A 66 18.43 2.42 8.65
CA GLN A 66 17.77 3.41 7.79
C GLN A 66 16.57 4.04 8.50
N ILE A 67 15.71 3.21 9.13
CA ILE A 67 14.53 3.69 9.87
C ILE A 67 14.96 4.55 11.05
N ASP A 68 15.85 4.05 11.91
CA ASP A 68 16.31 4.79 13.09
C ASP A 68 16.99 6.12 12.72
N THR A 69 17.79 6.14 11.65
CA THR A 69 18.45 7.36 11.16
C THR A 69 17.45 8.39 10.66
N LEU A 70 16.45 7.96 9.87
CA LEU A 70 15.45 8.86 9.31
C LEU A 70 14.54 9.44 10.40
N PHE A 71 14.02 8.60 11.29
CA PHE A 71 13.11 9.04 12.35
C PHE A 71 13.79 9.92 13.41
N ALA A 72 15.11 9.84 13.54
CA ALA A 72 15.87 10.72 14.44
C ALA A 72 15.94 12.18 13.95
N ASP A 73 15.71 12.44 12.66
CA ASP A 73 15.86 13.76 12.04
C ASP A 73 14.54 14.30 11.46
N VAL A 74 13.78 13.45 10.77
CA VAL A 74 12.60 13.87 10.00
C VAL A 74 11.30 13.52 10.76
N PRO A 75 10.42 14.49 11.04
CA PRO A 75 9.13 14.20 11.65
C PRO A 75 8.19 13.54 10.63
N ILE A 76 8.07 12.22 10.70
CA ILE A 76 7.23 11.41 9.80
C ILE A 76 5.77 11.42 10.27
N ALA A 77 4.88 11.96 9.44
CA ALA A 77 3.44 12.04 9.73
C ALA A 77 2.69 10.74 9.40
N ALA A 78 3.15 9.98 8.40
CA ALA A 78 2.58 8.70 8.03
C ALA A 78 3.62 7.76 7.42
N VAL A 79 3.46 6.47 7.67
CA VAL A 79 4.26 5.40 7.06
C VAL A 79 3.36 4.55 6.18
N LYS A 80 3.77 4.32 4.94
CA LYS A 80 3.25 3.27 4.06
C LYS A 80 4.21 2.11 4.04
N ILE A 81 3.69 0.91 4.25
CA ILE A 81 4.45 -0.34 4.16
C ILE A 81 3.99 -1.09 2.91
N GLY A 82 4.94 -1.47 2.06
CA GLY A 82 4.71 -2.31 0.88
C GLY A 82 5.41 -3.66 1.01
N MET A 83 5.93 -4.16 -0.11
CA MET A 83 6.68 -5.43 -0.13
C MET A 83 7.98 -5.33 0.68
N LEU A 84 8.16 -6.24 1.65
CA LEU A 84 9.34 -6.31 2.53
C LEU A 84 10.30 -7.47 2.20
N GLY A 85 9.89 -8.41 1.34
CA GLY A 85 10.70 -9.52 0.83
C GLY A 85 10.92 -10.68 1.79
N GLN A 86 11.31 -10.44 3.04
CA GLN A 86 11.77 -11.49 3.95
C GLN A 86 11.31 -11.31 5.40
N GLN A 87 11.08 -12.43 6.11
CA GLN A 87 10.63 -12.45 7.50
C GLN A 87 11.51 -11.59 8.44
N PRO A 88 12.86 -11.66 8.38
CA PRO A 88 13.69 -10.87 9.29
C PRO A 88 13.54 -9.36 9.09
N VAL A 89 13.29 -8.90 7.86
CA VAL A 89 13.01 -7.48 7.58
C VAL A 89 11.65 -7.09 8.13
N THR A 90 10.63 -7.93 7.94
CA THR A 90 9.29 -7.72 8.51
C THR A 90 9.35 -7.54 10.03
N LEU A 91 10.12 -8.39 10.73
CA LEU A 91 10.29 -8.30 12.19
C LEU A 91 11.02 -7.01 12.61
N VAL A 92 12.09 -6.63 11.92
CA VAL A 92 12.80 -5.36 12.20
C VAL A 92 11.88 -4.16 11.96
N VAL A 93 11.12 -4.14 10.87
CA VAL A 93 10.16 -3.06 10.61
C VAL A 93 9.13 -2.99 11.73
N ALA A 94 8.57 -4.12 12.15
CA ALA A 94 7.62 -4.19 13.25
C ALA A 94 8.21 -3.68 14.58
N GLU A 95 9.47 -4.03 14.90
CA GLU A 95 10.20 -3.52 16.07
C GLU A 95 10.34 -2.00 16.00
N LYS A 96 10.76 -1.45 14.85
CA LYS A 96 10.97 0.00 14.71
C LYS A 96 9.66 0.78 14.73
N LEU A 97 8.57 0.27 14.19
CA LEU A 97 7.25 0.90 14.31
C LEU A 97 6.80 0.96 15.77
N ALA A 98 6.99 -0.11 16.54
CA ALA A 98 6.65 -0.13 17.96
C ALA A 98 7.48 0.86 18.78
N LYS A 99 8.75 1.06 18.40
CA LYS A 99 9.65 2.07 19.00
C LYS A 99 9.23 3.50 18.68
N TRP A 100 9.03 3.82 17.40
CA TRP A 100 8.83 5.20 16.93
C TRP A 100 7.37 5.66 16.93
N GLN A 101 6.41 4.73 16.93
CA GLN A 101 4.96 4.98 17.04
C GLN A 101 4.44 6.09 16.10
N PRO A 102 4.66 5.97 14.78
CA PRO A 102 4.12 6.94 13.83
C PRO A 102 2.60 7.02 13.92
N ALA A 103 2.04 8.23 13.75
CA ALA A 103 0.61 8.48 13.92
C ALA A 103 -0.28 7.65 12.96
N HIS A 104 0.22 7.40 11.75
CA HIS A 104 -0.47 6.64 10.72
C HIS A 104 0.44 5.57 10.11
N VAL A 105 -0.07 4.34 10.04
CA VAL A 105 0.58 3.18 9.40
C VAL A 105 -0.39 2.57 8.39
N VAL A 106 -0.15 2.83 7.11
CA VAL A 106 -0.88 2.22 5.99
C VAL A 106 -0.15 0.96 5.55
N LEU A 107 -0.75 -0.20 5.78
CA LEU A 107 -0.21 -1.50 5.41
C LEU A 107 -0.84 -1.99 4.11
N ASP A 108 -0.03 -2.08 3.06
CA ASP A 108 -0.35 -2.77 1.81
C ASP A 108 0.27 -4.18 1.88
N PRO A 109 -0.53 -5.24 2.11
CA PRO A 109 -0.03 -6.58 2.39
C PRO A 109 0.41 -7.29 1.10
N VAL A 110 1.39 -6.71 0.40
CA VAL A 110 1.90 -7.21 -0.87
C VAL A 110 2.55 -8.57 -0.68
N MET A 111 1.90 -9.62 -1.19
CA MET A 111 2.35 -11.01 -1.10
C MET A 111 2.74 -11.62 -2.45
N VAL A 112 2.20 -11.09 -3.55
CA VAL A 112 2.39 -11.62 -4.91
C VAL A 112 2.63 -10.46 -5.88
N ALA A 113 3.54 -10.65 -6.82
CA ALA A 113 3.79 -9.70 -7.88
C ALA A 113 2.60 -9.66 -8.84
N LYS A 114 2.46 -8.56 -9.56
CA LYS A 114 1.43 -8.44 -10.59
C LYS A 114 1.59 -9.47 -11.73
N SER A 115 2.82 -9.89 -11.99
CA SER A 115 3.17 -10.98 -12.91
C SER A 115 2.79 -12.38 -12.39
N GLY A 116 2.37 -12.51 -11.12
CA GLY A 116 2.04 -13.78 -10.48
C GLY A 116 3.19 -14.40 -9.67
N ASP A 117 4.38 -13.81 -9.72
CA ASP A 117 5.55 -14.31 -8.97
C ASP A 117 5.34 -14.17 -7.46
N LEU A 118 5.66 -15.22 -6.70
CA LEU A 118 5.64 -15.17 -5.23
C LEU A 118 6.71 -14.17 -4.75
N LEU A 119 6.28 -13.14 -4.03
CA LEU A 119 7.18 -12.10 -3.49
C LEU A 119 7.55 -12.32 -2.03
N LEU A 120 6.80 -13.18 -1.32
CA LEU A 120 7.03 -13.49 0.08
C LEU A 120 7.07 -15.00 0.30
N GLU A 121 8.05 -15.43 1.09
CA GLU A 121 8.08 -16.76 1.69
C GLU A 121 6.94 -16.91 2.72
N ARG A 122 6.51 -18.14 3.01
CA ARG A 122 5.41 -18.40 3.96
C ARG A 122 5.65 -17.76 5.33
N ASP A 123 6.90 -17.81 5.80
CA ASP A 123 7.29 -17.25 7.10
C ASP A 123 7.17 -15.72 7.12
N ALA A 124 7.38 -15.05 5.98
CA ALA A 124 7.19 -13.61 5.87
C ALA A 124 5.72 -13.19 5.93
N VAL A 125 4.81 -14.05 5.44
CA VAL A 125 3.35 -13.85 5.58
C VAL A 125 2.91 -13.99 7.04
N SER A 126 3.40 -15.00 7.77
CA SER A 126 3.14 -15.15 9.21
C SER A 126 3.64 -13.92 9.99
N ALA A 127 4.88 -13.47 9.76
CA ALA A 127 5.39 -12.28 10.43
C ALA A 127 4.59 -11.01 10.09
N LEU A 128 4.10 -10.85 8.86
CA LEU A 128 3.24 -9.72 8.52
C LEU A 128 1.94 -9.75 9.32
N ARG A 129 1.32 -10.92 9.47
CA ARG A 129 0.06 -11.11 10.20
C ARG A 129 0.21 -10.95 11.70
N GLU A 130 1.31 -11.43 12.26
CA GLU A 130 1.52 -11.48 13.71
C GLU A 130 2.20 -10.23 14.24
N ALA A 131 3.10 -9.62 13.47
CA ALA A 131 3.92 -8.49 13.94
C ALA A 131 3.49 -7.12 13.38
N LEU A 132 3.06 -7.04 12.11
CA LEU A 132 2.72 -5.77 11.46
C LEU A 132 1.23 -5.44 11.46
N LEU A 133 0.38 -6.41 11.11
CA LEU A 133 -1.08 -6.20 11.06
C LEU A 133 -1.65 -5.63 12.37
N PRO A 134 -1.19 -6.06 13.57
CA PRO A 134 -1.66 -5.47 14.81
C PRO A 134 -1.33 -3.97 14.97
N GLN A 135 -0.29 -3.48 14.31
CA GLN A 135 0.21 -2.09 14.41
C GLN A 135 -0.37 -1.15 13.35
N ALA A 136 -1.07 -1.68 12.34
CA ALA A 136 -1.58 -0.87 11.24
C ALA A 136 -2.76 0.03 11.68
N THR A 137 -2.79 1.25 11.16
CA THR A 137 -3.97 2.14 11.26
C THR A 137 -4.92 1.93 10.09
N LEU A 138 -4.39 1.55 8.92
CA LEU A 138 -5.17 1.25 7.72
C LEU A 138 -4.58 0.07 6.96
N LEU A 139 -5.33 -1.03 6.85
CA LEU A 139 -4.97 -2.19 6.02
C LEU A 139 -5.63 -2.08 4.64
N THR A 140 -4.94 -2.43 3.57
CA THR A 140 -5.45 -2.25 2.18
C THR A 140 -5.39 -3.53 1.31
N PRO A 141 -5.92 -4.69 1.75
CA PRO A 141 -5.76 -5.94 1.00
C PRO A 141 -6.66 -5.98 -0.24
N ASN A 142 -6.22 -6.64 -1.31
CA ASN A 142 -7.13 -7.16 -2.34
C ASN A 142 -7.78 -8.48 -1.88
N LEU A 143 -8.70 -9.04 -2.68
CA LEU A 143 -9.43 -10.26 -2.31
C LEU A 143 -8.53 -11.50 -2.11
N PRO A 144 -7.59 -11.82 -3.01
CA PRO A 144 -6.61 -12.87 -2.74
C PRO A 144 -5.80 -12.64 -1.46
N GLU A 145 -5.28 -11.43 -1.26
CA GLU A 145 -4.49 -11.07 -0.08
C GLU A 145 -5.30 -11.23 1.21
N ALA A 146 -6.57 -10.82 1.19
CA ALA A 146 -7.45 -10.94 2.33
C ALA A 146 -7.69 -12.41 2.74
N GLY A 147 -7.82 -13.32 1.77
CA GLY A 147 -7.89 -14.76 2.00
C GLY A 147 -6.62 -15.29 2.67
N VAL A 148 -5.44 -14.92 2.15
CA VAL A 148 -4.15 -15.34 2.73
C VAL A 148 -3.98 -14.82 4.16
N LEU A 149 -4.33 -13.56 4.44
CA LEU A 149 -4.27 -12.97 5.78
C LEU A 149 -5.22 -13.66 6.78
N LEU A 150 -6.31 -14.25 6.31
CA LEU A 150 -7.26 -14.98 7.14
C LEU A 150 -7.02 -16.49 7.17
N GLU A 151 -6.07 -17.01 6.39
CA GLU A 151 -5.88 -18.45 6.13
C GLU A 151 -7.14 -19.12 5.54
N GLU A 152 -7.77 -18.43 4.59
CA GLU A 152 -9.02 -18.87 3.96
C GLU A 152 -8.96 -18.85 2.44
N ARG A 153 -9.94 -19.50 1.82
CA ARG A 153 -10.13 -19.46 0.38
C ARG A 153 -10.38 -18.02 -0.10
N PRO A 154 -10.09 -17.73 -1.38
CA PRO A 154 -10.40 -16.43 -1.97
C PRO A 154 -11.88 -16.05 -1.84
N VAL A 155 -12.12 -14.75 -1.71
CA VAL A 155 -13.45 -14.13 -1.63
C VAL A 155 -14.05 -14.03 -3.03
N GLU A 156 -15.29 -14.50 -3.20
CA GLU A 156 -15.94 -14.59 -4.51
C GLU A 156 -17.22 -13.74 -4.62
N SER A 157 -17.65 -13.11 -3.52
CA SER A 157 -18.86 -12.27 -3.51
C SER A 157 -18.72 -11.05 -2.60
N VAL A 158 -19.52 -10.01 -2.85
CA VAL A 158 -19.62 -8.81 -2.01
C VAL A 158 -20.03 -9.15 -0.57
N LYS A 159 -20.91 -10.16 -0.39
CA LYS A 159 -21.34 -10.62 0.93
C LYS A 159 -20.18 -11.21 1.73
N GLU A 160 -19.34 -12.02 1.09
CA GLU A 160 -18.13 -12.56 1.72
C GLU A 160 -17.10 -11.46 1.98
N MET A 161 -16.97 -10.51 1.06
CA MET A 161 -16.06 -9.36 1.19
C MET A 161 -16.35 -8.53 2.45
N ARG A 162 -17.63 -8.31 2.79
CA ARG A 162 -18.05 -7.64 4.03
C ARG A 162 -17.57 -8.39 5.28
N ARG A 163 -17.80 -9.71 5.33
CA ARG A 163 -17.37 -10.58 6.45
C ARG A 163 -15.85 -10.59 6.62
N VAL A 164 -15.13 -10.56 5.51
CA VAL A 164 -13.66 -10.53 5.51
C VAL A 164 -13.14 -9.18 6.01
N ALA A 165 -13.77 -8.07 5.64
CA ALA A 165 -13.42 -6.75 6.18
C ALA A 165 -13.58 -6.70 7.71
N GLU A 166 -14.70 -7.19 8.25
CA GLU A 166 -14.97 -7.29 9.69
C GLU A 166 -13.89 -8.13 10.41
N ARG A 167 -13.55 -9.30 9.86
CA ARG A 167 -12.58 -10.21 10.49
C ARG A 167 -11.15 -9.71 10.44
N LEU A 168 -10.73 -9.15 9.31
CA LEU A 168 -9.43 -8.49 9.20
C LEU A 168 -9.34 -7.33 10.18
N ARG A 169 -10.42 -6.56 10.31
CA ARG A 169 -10.47 -5.46 11.24
C ARG A 169 -10.25 -5.97 12.66
N ASN A 170 -10.93 -7.02 13.09
CA ASN A 170 -10.74 -7.62 14.42
C ASN A 170 -9.32 -8.14 14.71
N LYS A 171 -8.48 -8.37 13.70
CA LYS A 171 -7.06 -8.76 13.88
C LYS A 171 -6.12 -7.58 14.13
N MET A 172 -6.55 -6.35 13.88
CA MET A 172 -5.74 -5.15 14.14
C MET A 172 -5.86 -4.75 15.62
N ALA A 173 -4.74 -4.54 16.33
CA ALA A 173 -4.71 -4.29 17.78
C ALA A 173 -4.33 -2.85 18.17
N TYR A 174 -3.98 -2.00 17.22
CA TYR A 174 -3.62 -0.61 17.44
C TYR A 174 -4.67 0.13 18.30
N ALA A 175 -4.22 0.89 19.30
CA ALA A 175 -5.13 1.51 20.26
C ALA A 175 -5.98 2.64 19.67
N GLY A 176 -5.52 3.26 18.57
CA GLY A 176 -6.23 4.35 17.90
C GLY A 176 -7.25 3.87 16.85
N GLU A 177 -7.61 4.80 15.96
CA GLU A 177 -8.46 4.48 14.81
C GLU A 177 -7.81 3.44 13.91
N ARG A 178 -8.60 2.44 13.54
CA ARG A 178 -8.18 1.28 12.77
C ARG A 178 -9.19 1.05 11.67
N TRP A 179 -8.70 0.93 10.45
CA TRP A 179 -9.53 0.79 9.28
C TRP A 179 -9.02 -0.33 8.37
N VAL A 180 -9.94 -0.99 7.66
CA VAL A 180 -9.61 -1.93 6.59
C VAL A 180 -10.30 -1.46 5.31
N MET A 181 -9.53 -1.30 4.24
CA MET A 181 -10.01 -1.06 2.89
C MET A 181 -9.81 -2.31 2.03
N VAL A 182 -10.82 -3.18 1.96
CA VAL A 182 -10.77 -4.36 1.08
C VAL A 182 -11.05 -3.92 -0.35
N LYS A 183 -10.14 -4.24 -1.27
CA LYS A 183 -10.21 -3.84 -2.69
C LYS A 183 -10.95 -4.90 -3.50
N GLY A 184 -12.09 -4.56 -4.10
CA GLY A 184 -13.01 -5.53 -4.74
C GLY A 184 -12.81 -5.69 -6.25
N GLY A 185 -11.82 -5.04 -6.86
CA GLY A 185 -11.57 -5.10 -8.31
C GLY A 185 -11.32 -6.49 -8.92
N HIS A 186 -11.21 -7.55 -8.11
CA HIS A 186 -11.11 -8.94 -8.54
C HIS A 186 -12.47 -9.63 -8.76
N LEU A 187 -13.57 -9.02 -8.29
CA LEU A 187 -14.92 -9.54 -8.57
C LEU A 187 -15.26 -9.37 -10.07
N PRO A 188 -16.08 -10.27 -10.63
CA PRO A 188 -16.52 -10.18 -12.02
C PRO A 188 -17.42 -8.95 -12.24
N GLY A 189 -17.44 -8.48 -13.48
CA GLY A 189 -18.25 -7.33 -13.90
C GLY A 189 -17.42 -6.05 -14.11
N ASN A 190 -18.13 -5.03 -14.61
CA ASN A 190 -17.56 -3.72 -14.91
C ASN A 190 -17.65 -2.78 -13.70
N ASP A 191 -18.61 -3.00 -12.82
CA ASP A 191 -18.71 -2.26 -11.57
C ASP A 191 -17.82 -2.91 -10.52
N THR A 192 -17.12 -2.06 -9.77
CA THR A 192 -16.22 -2.45 -8.70
C THR A 192 -16.60 -1.73 -7.43
N ILE A 193 -16.47 -2.41 -6.30
CA ILE A 193 -16.75 -1.83 -4.99
C ILE A 193 -15.53 -2.12 -4.13
N ASP A 194 -15.00 -1.08 -3.49
CA ASP A 194 -14.07 -1.26 -2.37
C ASP A 194 -14.86 -1.03 -1.08
N LEU A 195 -14.53 -1.78 -0.02
CA LEU A 195 -15.19 -1.68 1.27
C LEU A 195 -14.23 -1.09 2.29
N LEU A 196 -14.63 -0.01 2.94
CA LEU A 196 -13.91 0.62 4.03
C LEU A 196 -14.64 0.36 5.36
N HIS A 197 -13.92 -0.13 6.37
CA HIS A 197 -14.48 -0.56 7.66
C HIS A 197 -13.66 -0.15 8.86
N ASP A 198 -14.27 0.44 9.89
CA ASP A 198 -13.60 0.78 11.17
C ASP A 198 -13.86 -0.22 12.31
N GLY A 199 -14.85 -1.11 12.15
CA GLY A 199 -15.38 -2.00 13.19
C GLY A 199 -16.88 -1.79 13.41
N ASP A 200 -17.39 -0.59 13.12
CA ASP A 200 -18.79 -0.22 13.32
C ASP A 200 -19.47 0.15 11.99
N ARG A 201 -18.82 1.00 11.21
CA ARG A 201 -19.31 1.53 9.93
C ARG A 201 -18.73 0.72 8.78
N MET A 202 -19.59 0.36 7.83
CA MET A 202 -19.19 -0.13 6.52
C MET A 202 -19.51 0.92 5.46
N ILE A 203 -18.47 1.40 4.77
CA ILE A 203 -18.59 2.38 3.70
C ILE A 203 -18.25 1.71 2.38
N GLU A 204 -19.17 1.76 1.43
CA GLU A 204 -18.93 1.35 0.06
C GLU A 204 -18.30 2.49 -0.74
N LEU A 205 -17.24 2.18 -1.47
CA LEU A 205 -16.58 3.10 -2.38
C LEU A 205 -16.77 2.53 -3.80
N PRO A 206 -17.82 2.95 -4.54
CA PRO A 206 -18.09 2.45 -5.88
C PRO A 206 -17.04 2.94 -6.89
N GLY A 207 -16.85 2.21 -7.96
CA GLY A 207 -16.01 2.58 -9.09
C GLY A 207 -16.29 1.71 -10.31
N HIS A 208 -15.70 2.07 -11.45
CA HIS A 208 -15.83 1.31 -12.69
C HIS A 208 -14.47 0.82 -13.16
N ARG A 209 -14.45 -0.39 -13.74
CA ARG A 209 -13.27 -0.96 -14.37
C ARG A 209 -12.89 -0.11 -15.58
N ILE A 210 -11.61 0.26 -15.65
CA ILE A 210 -11.05 0.96 -16.79
C ILE A 210 -10.32 -0.08 -17.65
N GLU A 211 -10.67 -0.17 -18.93
CA GLU A 211 -9.98 -1.02 -19.89
C GLU A 211 -8.60 -0.45 -20.19
N THR A 212 -7.57 -1.07 -19.62
CA THR A 212 -6.17 -0.74 -19.89
C THR A 212 -5.26 -1.91 -19.50
N ALA A 213 -4.17 -2.08 -20.25
CA ALA A 213 -3.09 -3.00 -19.86
C ALA A 213 -2.20 -2.40 -18.75
N ASN A 214 -2.25 -1.08 -18.56
CA ASN A 214 -1.38 -0.32 -17.67
C ASN A 214 -1.93 -0.30 -16.25
N THR A 215 -1.79 -1.43 -15.58
CA THR A 215 -2.29 -1.63 -14.22
C THR A 215 -1.17 -1.91 -13.23
N HIS A 216 0.09 -1.74 -13.64
CA HIS A 216 1.25 -1.92 -12.77
C HIS A 216 1.29 -0.86 -11.67
N GLY A 217 1.52 -1.29 -10.43
CA GLY A 217 1.61 -0.41 -9.26
C GLY A 217 0.31 0.17 -8.72
N THR A 218 -0.88 -0.24 -9.18
CA THR A 218 -2.16 0.32 -8.69
C THR A 218 -2.34 0.17 -7.17
N GLY A 219 -1.94 -0.98 -6.60
CA GLY A 219 -1.98 -1.22 -5.16
C GLY A 219 -1.05 -0.29 -4.38
N CYS A 220 0.21 -0.21 -4.78
CA CYS A 220 1.20 0.69 -4.18
C CYS A 220 0.76 2.16 -4.26
N THR A 221 0.23 2.57 -5.42
CA THR A 221 -0.28 3.92 -5.64
C THR A 221 -1.44 4.23 -4.70
N LEU A 222 -2.40 3.31 -4.52
CA LEU A 222 -3.53 3.53 -3.61
C LEU A 222 -3.08 3.71 -2.16
N SER A 223 -2.23 2.79 -1.68
CA SER A 223 -1.76 2.80 -0.30
C SER A 223 -0.84 3.99 -0.01
N ALA A 224 0.00 4.39 -0.97
CA ALA A 224 0.79 5.62 -0.86
C ALA A 224 -0.07 6.88 -0.88
N ALA A 225 -1.14 6.91 -1.68
CA ALA A 225 -2.09 8.03 -1.71
C ALA A 225 -2.79 8.18 -0.37
N LEU A 226 -3.22 7.07 0.23
CA LEU A 226 -3.78 7.06 1.59
C LEU A 226 -2.79 7.61 2.61
N ALA A 227 -1.53 7.16 2.59
CA ALA A 227 -0.51 7.67 3.52
C ALA A 227 -0.23 9.16 3.34
N ALA A 228 -0.24 9.68 2.10
CA ALA A 228 -0.09 11.10 1.81
C ALA A 228 -1.28 11.93 2.32
N LEU A 229 -2.50 11.41 2.17
CA LEU A 229 -3.74 12.15 2.41
C LEU A 229 -4.22 12.10 3.87
N LEU A 230 -3.99 11.01 4.60
CA LEU A 230 -4.40 10.85 6.00
C LEU A 230 -3.97 12.02 6.90
N PRO A 231 -2.69 12.43 6.95
CA PRO A 231 -2.28 13.55 7.81
C PRO A 231 -2.82 14.91 7.31
N GLN A 232 -3.30 15.01 6.06
CA GLN A 232 -3.88 16.24 5.51
C GLN A 232 -5.36 16.37 5.84
N THR A 233 -6.12 15.26 5.79
CA THR A 233 -7.57 15.24 6.03
C THR A 233 -7.91 15.08 7.50
N GLY A 234 -7.15 14.25 8.24
CA GLY A 234 -7.54 13.79 9.57
C GLY A 234 -8.80 12.93 9.59
N ASP A 235 -9.26 12.46 8.41
CA ASP A 235 -10.47 11.65 8.24
C ASP A 235 -10.21 10.55 7.20
N VAL A 236 -10.37 9.30 7.61
CA VAL A 236 -10.07 8.12 6.79
C VAL A 236 -11.04 7.94 5.62
N PRO A 237 -12.38 8.06 5.81
CA PRO A 237 -13.32 8.03 4.68
C PRO A 237 -13.01 9.05 3.59
N GLU A 238 -12.69 10.29 3.96
CA GLU A 238 -12.34 11.34 3.02
C GLU A 238 -11.00 11.07 2.33
N ALA A 239 -9.97 10.64 3.08
CA ALA A 239 -8.69 10.23 2.49
C ALA A 239 -8.89 9.09 1.48
N ALA A 240 -9.73 8.11 1.79
CA ALA A 240 -10.02 6.97 0.92
C ALA A 240 -10.76 7.38 -0.36
N ARG A 241 -11.76 8.28 -0.27
CA ARG A 241 -12.44 8.83 -1.46
C ARG A 241 -11.47 9.58 -2.36
N ARG A 242 -10.64 10.46 -1.78
CA ARG A 242 -9.62 11.22 -2.52
C ARG A 242 -8.56 10.32 -3.16
N ALA A 243 -8.06 9.32 -2.43
CA ALA A 243 -7.09 8.35 -2.93
C ALA A 243 -7.66 7.52 -4.10
N LYS A 244 -8.91 7.04 -3.97
CA LYS A 244 -9.59 6.30 -5.04
C LYS A 244 -9.82 7.16 -6.28
N ALA A 245 -10.25 8.41 -6.10
CA ALA A 245 -10.46 9.35 -7.21
C ALA A 245 -9.14 9.64 -7.96
N TYR A 246 -8.07 9.92 -7.22
CA TYR A 246 -6.73 10.11 -7.78
C TYR A 246 -6.26 8.88 -8.56
N LEU A 247 -6.33 7.68 -7.96
CA LEU A 247 -5.91 6.45 -8.64
C LEU A 247 -6.72 6.20 -9.91
N THR A 248 -8.03 6.45 -9.88
CA THR A 248 -8.91 6.28 -11.05
C THR A 248 -8.44 7.13 -12.22
N GLU A 249 -8.07 8.39 -11.97
CA GLU A 249 -7.54 9.27 -13.01
C GLU A 249 -6.12 8.87 -13.45
N ALA A 250 -5.26 8.45 -12.52
CA ALA A 250 -3.93 7.94 -12.84
C ALA A 250 -3.99 6.71 -13.77
N ILE A 251 -4.98 5.82 -13.56
CA ILE A 251 -5.24 4.68 -14.46
C ILE A 251 -5.79 5.17 -15.80
N ARG A 252 -6.77 6.08 -15.81
CA ARG A 252 -7.38 6.63 -17.04
C ARG A 252 -6.33 7.27 -17.96
N GLN A 253 -5.39 8.01 -17.38
CA GLN A 253 -4.35 8.74 -18.12
C GLN A 253 -3.08 7.90 -18.39
N SER A 254 -3.06 6.64 -17.94
CA SER A 254 -1.89 5.75 -18.08
C SER A 254 -1.46 5.50 -19.53
N GLY A 255 -2.38 5.57 -20.50
CA GLY A 255 -2.08 5.38 -21.92
C GLY A 255 -1.19 6.48 -22.53
N ARG A 256 -0.98 7.60 -21.83
CA ARG A 256 -0.07 8.67 -22.25
C ARG A 256 1.40 8.33 -22.00
N LEU A 257 1.68 7.30 -21.21
CA LEU A 257 3.02 6.83 -20.92
C LEU A 257 3.44 5.74 -21.90
N SER A 258 4.70 5.78 -22.32
CA SER A 258 5.34 4.74 -23.15
C SER A 258 6.46 4.06 -22.36
N ALA A 259 6.11 3.50 -21.21
CA ALA A 259 7.05 2.90 -20.26
C ALA A 259 6.96 1.36 -20.31
N GLY A 260 7.76 0.76 -21.18
CA GLY A 260 7.86 -0.70 -21.33
C GLY A 260 6.82 -1.31 -22.28
N SER A 261 6.91 -2.63 -22.49
CA SER A 261 6.08 -3.41 -23.43
C SER A 261 5.18 -4.45 -22.77
N GLY A 262 5.19 -4.53 -21.43
CA GLY A 262 4.36 -5.45 -20.65
C GLY A 262 3.19 -4.72 -19.98
N HIS A 263 2.99 -4.97 -18.69
CA HIS A 263 2.04 -4.19 -17.88
C HIS A 263 2.64 -2.82 -17.54
N GLY A 264 2.15 -1.78 -18.21
CA GLY A 264 2.62 -0.41 -17.96
C GLY A 264 2.14 0.15 -16.61
N PRO A 265 2.80 1.22 -16.12
CA PRO A 265 2.45 1.88 -14.87
C PRO A 265 1.24 2.80 -15.01
N VAL A 266 0.64 3.17 -13.87
CA VAL A 266 -0.30 4.29 -13.80
C VAL A 266 0.41 5.64 -13.97
N HIS A 267 -0.32 6.67 -14.40
CA HIS A 267 0.20 8.01 -14.56
C HIS A 267 0.12 8.81 -13.26
N HIS A 268 1.13 8.68 -12.40
CA HIS A 268 1.18 9.34 -11.09
C HIS A 268 1.03 10.88 -11.16
N PHE A 269 1.56 11.52 -12.20
CA PHE A 269 1.54 12.98 -12.34
C PHE A 269 0.47 13.50 -13.30
N HIS A 270 -0.63 12.76 -13.48
CA HIS A 270 -1.65 13.04 -14.49
C HIS A 270 -2.29 14.43 -14.38
N ALA A 271 -2.25 15.04 -13.19
CA ALA A 271 -2.79 16.37 -12.92
C ALA A 271 -1.83 17.50 -13.29
N TRP A 272 -0.59 17.18 -13.63
CA TRP A 272 0.49 18.15 -13.91
C TRP A 272 0.99 18.06 -15.34
N TRP A 273 1.18 16.85 -15.86
CA TRP A 273 1.58 16.61 -17.24
C TRP A 273 0.97 15.33 -17.77
#